data_AF-A0A8T7FCM1-F1
#
_entry.id   AF-A0A8T7FCM1-F1
#
_cell.length_a   1.000
_cell.length_b   1.000
_cell.length_c   1.000
_cell.angle_alpha   90.00
_cell.angle_beta   90.00
_cell.angle_gamma   90.00
#
_symmetry.space_group_name_H-M   'P 1'
#
loop_
_entity.id
_entity.type
_entity.pdbx_description
1 polymer ?
#
loop_
_entity_poly.entity_id
_entity_poly.type
_entity_poly.pdbx_seq_one_letter_code
_entity_poly.pdbx_strand_id
1 'polypeptide(L)'
;MRTEKIKVERVSLGSLIGDMEQGRLRIPRFQREFVWERKRIQTLLDSMYKEYPIGTIFLWKAPTKYNHLLRDVSDLQQPPLEKGGNYTLILDGQQRLTSLYAVIKGWTIEGEDYSKIVVDLSTDNADFQYRTPDNQRWVAIRDLLGGNHYPIYDQLSSEYRQRFISCRELLNNYPFSVVTVNEMEIDDAIEIFERINQQGRRLSRYDLIAATVLTDTFDLRERSQQDIVEKLTEFGSIAETSIPQALSLIIRGNTEHGTQLSLTPEEVEAHWETTVDCFMLAVDFVRSNLGVLSH
;
A
#
# COMPACT_ATOMS: atom_id res chain seq x y z
N MET A 1 26.54 -19.40 3.83
CA MET A 1 25.90 -18.54 4.85
C MET A 1 24.39 -18.64 4.66
N ARG A 2 23.60 -18.89 5.71
CA ARG A 2 22.14 -18.72 5.62
C ARG A 2 21.88 -17.23 5.50
N THR A 3 21.40 -16.77 4.34
CA THR A 3 20.89 -15.40 4.21
C THR A 3 19.71 -15.26 5.17
N GLU A 4 19.71 -14.25 6.03
CA GLU A 4 18.57 -13.98 6.92
C GLU A 4 17.35 -13.60 6.05
N LYS A 5 16.35 -14.48 6.05
CA LYS A 5 15.09 -14.29 5.30
C LYS A 5 14.29 -13.10 5.81
N ILE A 6 14.40 -12.78 7.10
CA ILE A 6 13.69 -11.70 7.77
C ILE A 6 14.70 -10.86 8.52
N LYS A 7 14.67 -9.55 8.28
CA LYS A 7 15.48 -8.55 8.97
C LYS A 7 14.55 -7.61 9.73
N VAL A 8 14.80 -7.43 11.02
CA VAL A 8 14.05 -6.47 11.86
C VAL A 8 15.00 -5.37 12.30
N GLU A 9 14.68 -4.13 11.98
CA GLU A 9 15.55 -3.00 12.31
C GLU A 9 14.75 -1.73 12.63
N ARG A 10 15.44 -0.79 13.29
CA ARG A 10 14.92 0.57 13.51
C ARG A 10 15.43 1.44 12.36
N VAL A 11 14.52 2.11 11.68
CA VAL A 11 14.83 2.99 10.55
C VAL A 11 14.35 4.40 10.87
N SER A 12 15.12 5.41 10.46
CA SER A 12 14.72 6.81 10.61
C SER A 12 13.70 7.22 9.55
N LEU A 13 12.90 8.23 9.86
CA LEU A 13 11.98 8.83 8.89
C LEU A 13 12.71 9.24 7.61
N GLY A 14 13.83 9.95 7.74
CA GLY A 14 14.62 10.42 6.60
C GLY A 14 15.09 9.31 5.67
N SER A 15 15.45 8.14 6.19
CA SER A 15 15.84 7.00 5.35
C SER A 15 14.65 6.45 4.55
N LEU A 16 13.50 6.25 5.19
CA LEU A 16 12.30 5.75 4.51
C LEU A 16 11.82 6.72 3.43
N ILE A 17 11.82 8.02 3.73
CA ILE A 17 11.43 9.08 2.79
C ILE A 17 12.44 9.17 1.63
N GLY A 18 13.73 9.04 1.92
CA GLY A 18 14.77 8.99 0.88
C GLY A 18 14.62 7.78 -0.05
N ASP A 19 14.25 6.61 0.50
CA ASP A 19 13.98 5.41 -0.29
C ASP A 19 12.76 5.57 -1.19
N MET A 20 11.71 6.26 -0.73
CA MET A 20 10.56 6.61 -1.58
C MET A 20 10.94 7.61 -2.66
N GLU A 21 11.72 8.64 -2.33
CA GLU A 21 12.13 9.68 -3.27
C GLU A 21 13.05 9.16 -4.38
N GLN A 22 14.01 8.32 -4.03
CA GLN A 22 14.86 7.63 -5.01
C GLN A 22 14.10 6.52 -5.75
N GLY A 23 12.89 6.21 -5.29
CA GLY A 23 12.05 5.19 -5.86
C GLY A 23 12.49 3.75 -5.62
N ARG A 24 13.33 3.53 -4.61
CA ARG A 24 13.68 2.19 -4.13
C ARG A 24 12.52 1.54 -3.41
N LEU A 25 11.70 2.34 -2.71
CA LEU A 25 10.52 1.90 -1.99
C LEU A 25 9.24 2.23 -2.78
N ARG A 26 8.46 1.19 -3.07
CA ARG A 26 7.33 1.23 -4.01
C ARG A 26 6.06 0.64 -3.43
N ILE A 27 4.95 1.15 -3.92
CA ILE A 27 3.62 0.63 -3.61
C ILE A 27 3.26 -0.45 -4.64
N PRO A 28 2.81 -1.63 -4.23
CA PRO A 28 2.33 -2.65 -5.16
C PRO A 28 0.93 -2.37 -5.71
N ARG A 29 0.60 -2.84 -6.92
CA ARG A 29 -0.71 -2.64 -7.59
C ARG A 29 -1.88 -3.28 -6.85
N PHE A 30 -1.63 -4.34 -6.09
CA PHE A 30 -2.63 -5.06 -5.32
C PHE A 30 -3.04 -4.33 -4.04
N GLN A 31 -2.25 -3.35 -3.58
CA GLN A 31 -2.64 -2.53 -2.46
C GLN A 31 -3.75 -1.55 -2.84
N ARG A 32 -4.50 -1.13 -1.83
CA ARG A 32 -5.57 -0.15 -1.97
C ARG A 32 -5.03 1.23 -2.33
N GLU A 33 -5.91 2.01 -2.95
CA GLU A 33 -5.74 3.46 -3.09
C GLU A 33 -5.42 4.14 -1.76
N PHE A 34 -4.79 5.29 -1.85
CA PHE A 34 -4.60 6.15 -0.69
C PHE A 34 -5.96 6.73 -0.25
N VAL A 35 -6.37 6.46 0.99
CA VAL A 35 -7.72 6.84 1.49
C VAL A 35 -7.67 7.52 2.86
N TRP A 36 -6.48 7.96 3.29
CA TRP A 36 -6.31 8.60 4.60
C TRP A 36 -6.71 10.06 4.57
N GLU A 37 -7.78 10.38 5.30
CA GLU A 37 -8.18 11.76 5.55
C GLU A 37 -7.13 12.53 6.37
N ARG A 38 -7.05 13.85 6.16
CA ARG A 38 -6.18 14.79 6.88
C ARG A 38 -6.15 14.59 8.40
N LYS A 39 -7.30 14.24 9.01
CA LYS A 39 -7.40 14.04 10.47
C LYS A 39 -6.59 12.84 10.95
N ARG A 40 -6.55 11.75 10.18
CA ARG A 40 -5.71 10.58 10.52
C ARG A 40 -4.22 10.91 10.46
N ILE A 41 -3.83 11.75 9.51
CA ILE A 41 -2.43 12.21 9.38
C ILE A 41 -2.03 13.05 10.60
N GLN A 42 -2.90 13.96 11.05
CA GLN A 42 -2.69 14.73 12.28
C GLN A 42 -2.54 13.80 13.50
N THR A 43 -3.39 12.78 13.64
CA THR A 43 -3.28 11.78 14.71
C THR A 43 -2.00 10.94 14.61
N LEU A 44 -1.53 10.62 13.40
CA LEU A 44 -0.26 9.93 13.19
C LEU A 44 0.92 10.80 13.68
N LEU A 45 0.94 12.07 13.29
CA LEU A 45 1.97 13.02 13.73
C LEU A 45 1.92 13.25 15.25
N ASP A 46 0.73 13.35 15.85
CA ASP A 46 0.54 13.42 17.30
C ASP A 46 1.08 12.18 18.00
N SER A 47 0.82 10.99 17.44
CA SER A 47 1.35 9.73 17.97
C SER A 47 2.88 9.69 17.89
N MET A 48 3.47 10.18 16.78
CA MET A 48 4.92 10.27 16.65
C MET A 48 5.53 11.27 17.64
N TYR A 49 4.91 12.44 17.82
CA TYR A 49 5.35 13.46 18.77
C TYR A 49 5.29 12.97 20.22
N LYS A 50 4.25 12.21 20.57
CA LYS A 50 4.10 11.60 21.91
C LYS A 50 4.86 10.29 22.07
N GLU A 51 5.64 9.87 21.07
CA GLU A 51 6.39 8.62 21.04
C GLU A 51 5.52 7.37 21.23
N TYR A 52 4.25 7.45 20.84
CA TYR A 52 3.32 6.32 20.85
C TYR A 52 3.60 5.36 19.69
N PRO A 53 3.38 4.04 19.87
CA PRO A 53 3.60 3.06 18.82
C PRO A 53 2.61 3.27 17.67
N ILE A 54 3.12 3.55 16.47
CA ILE A 54 2.31 3.72 15.25
C ILE A 54 2.17 2.43 14.43
N GLY A 55 2.69 1.30 14.95
CA GLY A 55 2.75 0.00 14.29
C GLY A 55 4.01 -0.22 13.44
N THR A 56 4.23 -1.45 13.02
CA THR A 56 5.39 -1.87 12.20
C THR A 56 5.17 -1.55 10.72
N ILE A 57 6.24 -1.28 9.97
CA ILE A 57 6.26 -1.20 8.51
C ILE A 57 6.77 -2.54 7.98
N PHE A 58 6.02 -3.17 7.08
CA PHE A 58 6.43 -4.44 6.46
C PHE A 58 6.85 -4.22 5.03
N LEU A 59 8.08 -4.62 4.74
CA LEU A 59 8.73 -4.44 3.46
C LEU A 59 9.09 -5.79 2.85
N TRP A 60 8.96 -5.90 1.54
CA TRP A 60 9.41 -7.06 0.78
C TRP A 60 10.39 -6.64 -0.29
N LYS A 61 11.65 -7.06 -0.13
CA LYS A 61 12.67 -6.92 -1.15
C LYS A 61 12.48 -8.05 -2.17
N ALA A 62 11.58 -7.80 -3.11
CA ALA A 62 11.16 -8.79 -4.09
C ALA A 62 12.24 -9.02 -5.17
N PRO A 63 12.41 -10.26 -5.64
CA PRO A 63 13.15 -10.54 -6.87
C PRO A 63 12.64 -9.71 -8.06
N THR A 64 13.54 -9.31 -8.97
CA THR A 64 13.21 -8.43 -10.12
C THR A 64 12.13 -8.98 -11.05
N LYS A 65 11.91 -10.30 -11.07
CA LYS A 65 10.78 -10.93 -11.79
C LYS A 65 9.41 -10.40 -11.35
N TYR A 66 9.28 -9.87 -10.13
CA TYR A 66 8.04 -9.32 -9.58
C TYR A 66 7.89 -7.81 -9.79
N ASN A 67 8.75 -7.17 -10.59
CA ASN A 67 8.63 -5.73 -10.87
C ASN A 67 7.32 -5.35 -11.58
N HIS A 68 6.64 -6.31 -12.22
CA HIS A 68 5.30 -6.11 -12.81
C HIS A 68 4.20 -5.85 -11.76
N LEU A 69 4.43 -6.20 -10.49
CA LEU A 69 3.51 -5.91 -9.39
C LEU A 69 3.62 -4.46 -8.89
N LEU A 70 4.63 -3.71 -9.34
CA LEU A 70 4.83 -2.34 -8.91
C LEU A 70 3.79 -1.44 -9.54
N ARG A 71 3.23 -0.58 -8.70
CA ARG A 71 2.33 0.46 -9.16
C ARG A 71 3.11 1.72 -9.46
N ASP A 72 2.84 2.30 -10.62
CA ASP A 72 3.21 3.70 -10.86
C ASP A 72 2.16 4.61 -10.21
N VAL A 73 2.60 5.49 -9.32
CA VAL A 73 1.74 6.44 -8.61
C VAL A 73 2.23 7.83 -8.96
N SER A 74 1.70 8.36 -10.07
CA SER A 74 2.07 9.67 -10.62
C SER A 74 2.02 10.79 -9.58
N ASP A 75 1.04 10.75 -8.70
CA ASP A 75 0.82 11.73 -7.63
C ASP A 75 1.98 11.78 -6.63
N LEU A 76 2.73 10.68 -6.52
CA LEU A 76 3.91 10.58 -5.67
C LEU A 76 5.20 11.01 -6.38
N GLN A 77 5.13 11.53 -7.62
CA GLN A 77 6.26 12.10 -8.38
C GLN A 77 7.57 11.30 -8.29
N GLN A 78 7.46 9.98 -8.18
CA GLN A 78 8.61 9.12 -8.03
C GLN A 78 9.29 8.93 -9.40
N PRO A 79 10.61 8.63 -9.45
CA PRO A 79 11.25 8.36 -10.73
C PRO A 79 10.59 7.15 -11.42
N PRO A 80 10.56 7.10 -12.77
CA PRO A 80 10.02 5.99 -13.53
C PRO A 80 10.67 4.64 -13.15
N LEU A 81 9.95 3.55 -13.40
CA LEU A 81 10.49 2.21 -13.19
C LEU A 81 11.58 1.88 -14.23
N GLU A 82 12.75 1.51 -13.74
CA GLU A 82 13.88 1.05 -14.53
C GLU A 82 13.80 -0.47 -14.75
N LYS A 83 14.15 -0.90 -15.97
CA LYS A 83 14.15 -2.32 -16.34
C LYS A 83 15.21 -3.07 -15.52
N GLY A 84 14.77 -4.04 -14.72
CA GLY A 84 15.66 -4.81 -13.85
C GLY A 84 16.10 -4.07 -12.57
N GLY A 85 15.46 -2.94 -12.24
CA GLY A 85 15.70 -2.24 -10.98
C GLY A 85 15.37 -3.11 -9.77
N ASN A 86 16.14 -2.95 -8.69
CA ASN A 86 15.89 -3.65 -7.43
C ASN A 86 14.96 -2.80 -6.56
N TYR A 87 13.72 -3.23 -6.42
CA TYR A 87 12.69 -2.51 -5.68
C TYR A 87 12.32 -3.23 -4.38
N THR A 88 11.90 -2.44 -3.40
CA THR A 88 11.31 -2.91 -2.16
C THR A 88 9.83 -2.53 -2.16
N LEU A 89 8.96 -3.51 -1.98
CA LEU A 89 7.52 -3.36 -1.97
C LEU A 89 7.04 -3.08 -0.55
N ILE A 90 6.19 -2.08 -0.38
CA ILE A 90 5.50 -1.82 0.88
C ILE A 90 4.31 -2.78 0.98
N LEU A 91 4.37 -3.73 1.92
CA LEU A 91 3.27 -4.64 2.19
C LEU A 91 2.33 -4.07 3.26
N ASP A 92 2.87 -3.59 4.38
CA ASP A 92 2.10 -2.90 5.44
C ASP A 92 2.71 -1.53 5.72
N GLY A 93 1.87 -0.59 6.15
CA GLY A 93 2.26 0.75 6.51
C GLY A 93 2.21 1.73 5.36
N GLN A 94 1.70 1.32 4.19
CA GLN A 94 1.55 2.19 3.02
C GLN A 94 0.86 3.51 3.38
N GLN A 95 -0.34 3.45 3.97
CA GLN A 95 -1.11 4.67 4.24
C GLN A 95 -0.36 5.63 5.18
N ARG A 96 0.34 5.08 6.19
CA ARG A 96 1.16 5.86 7.12
C ARG A 96 2.34 6.50 6.39
N LEU A 97 3.08 5.71 5.62
CA LEU A 97 4.30 6.15 4.98
C LEU A 97 4.03 7.12 3.82
N THR A 98 3.02 6.84 2.99
CA THR A 98 2.52 7.75 1.94
C THR A 98 2.05 9.07 2.54
N SER A 99 1.32 9.06 3.67
CA SER A 99 0.90 10.30 4.35
C SER A 99 2.09 11.15 4.78
N LEU A 100 3.09 10.54 5.43
CA LEU A 100 4.29 11.23 5.88
C LEU A 100 5.07 11.80 4.69
N TYR A 101 5.19 11.03 3.62
CA TYR A 101 5.85 11.45 2.40
C TYR A 101 5.17 12.65 1.74
N ALA A 102 3.84 12.59 1.58
CA ALA A 102 3.03 13.67 1.03
C ALA A 102 3.14 14.96 1.85
N VAL A 103 3.11 14.85 3.19
CA VAL A 103 3.26 15.99 4.10
C VAL A 103 4.66 16.61 4.01
N ILE A 104 5.72 15.80 4.01
CA ILE A 104 7.11 16.29 3.96
C ILE A 104 7.41 16.95 2.62
N LYS A 105 6.88 16.41 1.52
CA LYS A 105 7.04 17.01 0.19
C LYS A 105 6.08 18.17 -0.05
N GLY A 106 5.00 18.27 0.73
CA GLY A 106 3.96 19.29 0.59
C GLY A 106 3.16 19.12 -0.70
N TRP A 107 2.76 17.88 -1.00
CA TRP A 107 2.00 17.55 -2.20
C TRP A 107 0.51 17.74 -2.04
N THR A 108 -0.19 17.79 -3.18
CA THR A 108 -1.64 17.74 -3.24
C THR A 108 -2.05 16.37 -3.79
N ILE A 109 -2.84 15.61 -3.04
CA ILE A 109 -3.40 14.32 -3.48
C ILE A 109 -4.91 14.44 -3.40
N GLU A 110 -5.62 14.07 -4.47
CA GLU A 110 -7.09 14.14 -4.54
C GLU A 110 -7.69 15.52 -4.15
N GLY A 111 -6.97 16.61 -4.47
CA GLY A 111 -7.42 17.98 -4.17
C GLY A 111 -7.14 18.47 -2.75
N GLU A 112 -6.59 17.63 -1.88
CA GLU A 112 -6.16 17.99 -0.53
C GLU A 112 -4.69 18.39 -0.51
N ASP A 113 -4.40 19.61 -0.04
CA ASP A 113 -3.06 20.18 -0.01
C ASP A 113 -2.36 19.89 1.33
N TYR A 114 -1.49 18.89 1.34
CA TYR A 114 -0.79 18.44 2.54
C TYR A 114 0.30 19.41 3.01
N SER A 115 0.66 20.42 2.22
CA SER A 115 1.53 21.51 2.70
C SER A 115 0.88 22.33 3.83
N LYS A 116 -0.45 22.23 3.98
CA LYS A 116 -1.24 22.88 5.05
C LYS A 116 -1.32 22.08 6.34
N ILE A 117 -0.66 20.92 6.43
CA ILE A 117 -0.50 20.24 7.71
C ILE A 117 0.57 20.99 8.50
N VAL A 118 0.16 21.57 9.63
CA VAL A 118 0.98 22.44 10.47
C VAL A 118 1.02 21.95 11.91
N VAL A 119 2.01 22.41 12.67
CA VAL A 119 2.08 22.29 14.13
C VAL A 119 1.90 23.65 14.80
N ASP A 120 1.13 23.70 15.89
CA ASP A 120 1.05 24.87 16.78
C ASP A 120 2.28 24.91 17.70
N LEU A 121 3.06 25.98 17.63
CA LEU A 121 4.18 26.21 18.55
C LEU A 121 3.79 27.01 19.81
N SER A 122 2.52 27.45 19.94
CA SER A 122 2.07 28.23 21.10
C SER A 122 1.77 27.40 22.34
N THR A 123 1.70 26.08 22.21
CA THR A 123 1.38 25.13 23.29
C THR A 123 2.57 24.22 23.58
N ASP A 124 2.71 23.76 24.82
CA ASP A 124 3.78 22.82 25.20
C ASP A 124 3.60 21.43 24.56
N ASN A 125 2.36 21.05 24.30
CA ASN A 125 2.05 19.88 23.50
C ASN A 125 1.87 20.30 22.05
N ALA A 126 2.49 19.58 21.12
CA ALA A 126 2.26 19.82 19.70
C ALA A 126 0.79 19.57 19.36
N ASP A 127 0.17 20.53 18.69
CA ASP A 127 -1.17 20.40 18.13
C ASP A 127 -1.08 20.45 16.60
N PHE A 128 -1.39 19.33 15.96
CA PHE A 128 -1.30 19.17 14.51
C PHE A 128 -2.64 19.52 13.85
N GLN A 129 -2.63 20.52 12.98
CA GLN A 129 -3.85 21.03 12.33
C GLN A 129 -3.69 21.16 10.82
N TYR A 130 -4.82 21.35 10.12
CA TYR A 130 -4.87 21.60 8.68
C TYR A 130 -5.32 23.05 8.47
N ARG A 131 -4.37 23.91 8.10
CA ARG A 131 -4.59 25.35 7.88
C ARG A 131 -3.41 25.97 7.13
N THR A 132 -3.61 27.18 6.60
CA THR A 132 -2.52 27.95 6.01
C THR A 132 -1.45 28.26 7.07
N PRO A 133 -0.17 27.92 6.82
CA PRO A 133 0.92 28.27 7.74
C PRO A 133 1.16 29.78 7.76
N ASP A 134 1.42 30.33 8.94
CA ASP A 134 1.96 31.68 9.10
C ASP A 134 3.48 31.68 9.32
N ASN A 135 4.05 30.49 9.56
CA ASN A 135 5.47 30.27 9.88
C ASN A 135 5.99 31.13 11.05
N GLN A 136 5.09 31.59 11.93
CA GLN A 136 5.38 32.32 13.16
C GLN A 136 4.87 31.58 14.38
N ARG A 137 3.67 30.99 14.29
CA ARG A 137 3.06 30.10 15.29
C ARG A 137 2.71 28.76 14.67
N TRP A 138 2.09 28.80 13.49
CA TRP A 138 1.66 27.65 12.71
C TRP A 138 2.70 27.34 11.65
N VAL A 139 3.57 26.39 11.97
CA VAL A 139 4.67 25.98 11.07
C VAL A 139 4.26 24.75 10.30
N ALA A 140 4.40 24.77 8.97
CA ALA A 140 4.13 23.60 8.14
C ALA A 140 5.12 22.47 8.41
N ILE A 141 4.64 21.22 8.44
CA ILE A 141 5.49 20.06 8.71
C ILE A 141 6.55 19.87 7.62
N ARG A 142 6.23 20.22 6.37
CA ARG A 142 7.21 20.25 5.27
C ARG A 142 8.40 21.15 5.58
N ASP A 143 8.15 22.29 6.23
CA ASP A 143 9.20 23.25 6.55
C ASP A 143 9.89 22.90 7.87
N LEU A 144 9.14 22.31 8.82
CA LEU A 144 9.66 21.77 10.07
C LEU A 144 10.64 20.62 9.82
N LEU A 145 10.39 19.74 8.85
CA LEU A 145 11.21 18.54 8.57
C LEU A 145 12.12 18.69 7.35
N GLY A 146 11.82 19.61 6.44
CA GLY A 146 12.57 19.84 5.21
C GLY A 146 13.95 20.47 5.41
N GLY A 147 14.65 20.67 4.28
CA GLY A 147 15.99 21.25 4.24
C GLY A 147 16.05 22.75 4.55
N ASN A 148 14.98 23.50 4.26
CA ASN A 148 14.93 24.96 4.41
C ASN A 148 14.33 25.41 5.75
N HIS A 149 14.68 24.74 6.86
CA HIS A 149 14.11 25.06 8.17
C HIS A 149 14.75 26.27 8.85
N TYR A 150 16.02 26.60 8.54
CA TYR A 150 16.76 27.70 9.16
C TYR A 150 16.05 29.07 9.05
N PRO A 151 15.54 29.51 7.87
CA PRO A 151 14.88 30.81 7.76
C PRO A 151 13.64 30.96 8.64
N ILE A 152 12.89 29.87 8.84
CA ILE A 152 11.73 29.87 9.74
C ILE A 152 12.19 29.93 11.17
N TYR A 153 13.12 29.05 11.55
CA TYR A 153 13.68 29.00 12.90
C TYR A 153 14.20 30.37 13.37
N ASP A 154 14.90 31.11 12.48
CA ASP A 154 15.46 32.42 12.79
C ASP A 154 14.39 33.50 13.01
N GLN A 155 13.18 33.34 12.47
CA GLN A 155 12.07 34.29 12.64
C GLN A 155 11.23 34.02 13.90
N LEU A 156 11.37 32.83 14.50
CA LEU A 156 10.61 32.43 15.68
C LEU A 156 11.09 33.13 16.96
N SER A 157 10.18 33.31 17.91
CA SER A 157 10.51 33.73 19.28
C SER A 157 11.38 32.68 19.98
N SER A 158 12.09 33.05 21.04
CA SER A 158 12.93 32.12 21.80
C SER A 158 12.15 30.89 22.32
N GLU A 159 10.91 31.10 22.78
CA GLU A 159 10.02 30.03 23.25
C GLU A 159 9.64 29.09 22.10
N TYR A 160 9.26 29.64 20.95
CA TYR A 160 8.84 28.84 19.80
C TYR A 160 10.02 28.13 19.13
N ARG A 161 11.22 28.69 19.17
CA ARG A 161 12.45 28.02 18.71
C ARG A 161 12.71 26.73 19.49
N GLN A 162 12.52 26.75 20.81
CA GLN A 162 12.71 25.56 21.63
C GLN A 162 11.70 24.47 21.24
N ARG A 163 10.41 24.83 21.12
CA ARG A 163 9.35 23.90 20.70
C ARG A 163 9.55 23.38 19.27
N PHE A 164 10.02 24.24 18.36
CA PHE A 164 10.37 23.87 16.99
C PHE A 164 11.45 22.78 16.97
N ILE A 165 12.54 22.98 17.71
CA ILE A 165 13.64 22.01 17.80
C ILE A 165 13.13 20.70 18.39
N SER A 166 12.43 20.76 19.54
CA SER A 166 11.90 19.56 20.19
C SER A 166 10.97 18.75 19.28
N CYS A 167 10.02 19.42 18.60
CA CYS A 167 9.12 18.76 17.66
C CYS A 167 9.88 18.15 16.47
N ARG A 168 10.83 18.90 15.90
CA ARG A 168 11.67 18.42 14.78
C ARG A 168 12.50 17.20 15.18
N GLU A 169 13.08 17.20 16.37
CA GLU A 169 13.89 16.09 16.89
C GLU A 169 13.04 14.84 17.11
N LEU A 170 11.88 14.96 17.78
CA LEU A 170 10.98 13.84 18.04
C LEU A 170 10.48 13.19 16.74
N LEU A 171 10.06 14.01 15.77
CA LEU A 171 9.55 13.49 14.50
C LEU A 171 10.65 12.86 13.63
N ASN A 172 11.84 13.47 13.55
CA ASN A 172 12.95 12.91 12.74
C ASN A 172 13.53 11.64 13.34
N ASN A 173 13.62 11.58 14.68
CA ASN A 173 14.22 10.46 15.40
C ASN A 173 13.22 9.38 15.79
N TYR A 174 11.93 9.52 15.40
CA TYR A 174 10.93 8.52 15.68
C TYR A 174 11.40 7.14 15.17
N PRO A 175 11.46 6.10 16.04
CA PRO A 175 12.08 4.83 15.70
C PRO A 175 11.09 3.92 14.96
N PHE A 176 11.00 4.05 13.64
CA PHE A 176 10.15 3.16 12.85
C PHE A 176 10.64 1.72 13.00
N SER A 177 9.76 0.84 13.49
CA SER A 177 9.98 -0.60 13.47
C SER A 177 9.73 -1.09 12.05
N VAL A 178 10.79 -1.53 11.38
CA VAL A 178 10.73 -2.03 10.00
C VAL A 178 11.09 -3.51 10.00
N VAL A 179 10.23 -4.32 9.38
CA VAL A 179 10.48 -5.73 9.13
C VAL A 179 10.59 -5.91 7.62
N THR A 180 11.76 -6.34 7.18
CA THR A 180 12.07 -6.57 5.76
C THR A 180 12.21 -8.06 5.50
N VAL A 181 11.46 -8.53 4.52
CA VAL A 181 11.55 -9.88 3.96
C VAL A 181 12.42 -9.86 2.71
N ASN A 182 13.48 -10.67 2.69
CA ASN A 182 14.44 -10.71 1.59
C ASN A 182 14.18 -11.91 0.68
N GLU A 183 14.14 -11.69 -0.64
CA GLU A 183 14.29 -12.72 -1.69
C GLU A 183 13.34 -13.92 -1.54
N MET A 184 12.20 -13.72 -0.89
CA MET A 184 11.15 -14.73 -0.82
C MET A 184 10.36 -14.76 -2.12
N GLU A 185 9.88 -15.94 -2.47
CA GLU A 185 8.85 -16.09 -3.48
C GLU A 185 7.58 -15.37 -3.03
N ILE A 186 6.78 -14.93 -3.99
CA ILE A 186 5.56 -14.18 -3.73
C ILE A 186 4.61 -14.91 -2.78
N ASP A 187 4.46 -16.23 -2.88
CA ASP A 187 3.58 -17.02 -2.01
C ASP A 187 3.94 -16.89 -0.52
N ASP A 188 5.23 -16.97 -0.19
CA ASP A 188 5.72 -16.81 1.18
C ASP A 188 5.47 -15.36 1.67
N ALA A 189 5.67 -14.37 0.80
CA ALA A 189 5.43 -12.96 1.15
C ALA A 189 3.95 -12.68 1.43
N ILE A 190 3.04 -13.30 0.66
CA ILE A 190 1.59 -13.25 0.88
C ILE A 190 1.24 -13.88 2.22
N GLU A 191 1.71 -15.09 2.47
CA GLU A 191 1.35 -15.81 3.68
C GLU A 191 1.83 -15.07 4.94
N ILE A 192 3.05 -14.53 4.91
CA ILE A 192 3.58 -13.67 5.97
C ILE A 192 2.69 -12.44 6.14
N PHE A 193 2.30 -11.80 5.04
CA PHE A 193 1.43 -10.63 5.10
C PHE A 193 0.04 -10.94 5.66
N GLU A 194 -0.61 -12.00 5.19
CA GLU A 194 -1.92 -12.45 5.68
C GLU A 194 -1.90 -12.76 7.17
N ARG A 195 -0.80 -13.35 7.67
CA ARG A 195 -0.63 -13.67 9.10
C ARG A 195 -0.46 -12.43 9.96
N ILE A 196 0.21 -11.40 9.43
CA ILE A 196 0.59 -10.19 10.16
C ILE A 196 -0.53 -9.14 10.11
N ASN A 197 -1.21 -9.04 8.98
CA ASN A 197 -2.26 -8.05 8.75
C ASN A 197 -3.61 -8.55 9.28
N GLN A 198 -3.73 -8.61 10.61
CA GLN A 198 -4.98 -8.99 11.30
C GLN A 198 -5.93 -7.80 11.52
N GLN A 199 -5.46 -6.56 11.33
CA GLN A 199 -6.24 -5.33 11.52
C GLN A 199 -6.24 -4.48 10.23
N GLY A 200 -6.90 -5.00 9.20
CA GLY A 200 -7.12 -4.37 7.89
C GLY A 200 -8.00 -5.26 7.02
N ARG A 201 -8.41 -4.82 5.81
CA ARG A 201 -8.94 -5.79 4.83
C ARG A 201 -7.75 -6.65 4.42
N ARG A 202 -7.88 -7.95 4.62
CA ARG A 202 -6.89 -8.94 4.23
C ARG A 202 -6.61 -8.75 2.73
N LEU A 203 -5.35 -8.60 2.38
CA LEU A 203 -4.93 -8.78 0.99
C LEU A 203 -4.91 -10.29 0.76
N SER A 204 -5.78 -10.78 -0.12
CA SER A 204 -5.86 -12.20 -0.43
C SER A 204 -4.99 -12.54 -1.64
N ARG A 205 -4.71 -13.83 -1.85
CA ARG A 205 -4.09 -14.30 -3.09
C ARG A 205 -4.85 -13.85 -4.35
N TYR A 206 -6.18 -13.78 -4.27
CA TYR A 206 -7.02 -13.27 -5.35
C TYR A 206 -6.67 -11.82 -5.71
N ASP A 207 -6.39 -10.97 -4.71
CA ASP A 207 -6.03 -9.57 -4.92
C ASP A 207 -4.73 -9.40 -5.72
N LEU A 208 -3.79 -10.32 -5.56
CA LEU A 208 -2.54 -10.31 -6.30
C LEU A 208 -2.71 -10.76 -7.73
N ILE A 209 -3.46 -11.83 -7.96
CA ILE A 209 -3.73 -12.31 -9.31
C ILE A 209 -4.51 -11.24 -10.07
N ALA A 210 -5.52 -10.64 -9.44
CA ALA A 210 -6.27 -9.53 -10.01
C ALA A 210 -5.36 -8.35 -10.39
N ALA A 211 -4.39 -7.99 -9.54
CA ALA A 211 -3.45 -6.92 -9.83
C ALA A 211 -2.42 -7.26 -10.93
N THR A 212 -2.01 -8.52 -11.03
CA THR A 212 -1.10 -9.01 -12.08
C THR A 212 -1.74 -8.91 -13.46
N VAL A 213 -3.03 -9.19 -13.56
CA VAL A 213 -3.76 -9.25 -14.85
C VAL A 213 -4.54 -7.97 -15.16
N LEU A 214 -4.41 -6.92 -14.34
CA LEU A 214 -5.11 -5.65 -14.50
C LEU A 214 -4.56 -4.86 -15.70
N THR A 215 -5.45 -4.54 -16.64
CA THR A 215 -5.24 -3.64 -17.79
C THR A 215 -6.22 -2.48 -17.77
N ASP A 216 -6.04 -1.50 -18.67
CA ASP A 216 -6.99 -0.38 -18.83
C ASP A 216 -8.37 -0.85 -19.30
N THR A 217 -8.46 -2.05 -19.88
CA THR A 217 -9.69 -2.63 -20.46
C THR A 217 -10.23 -3.82 -19.66
N PHE A 218 -9.47 -4.32 -18.68
CA PHE A 218 -9.81 -5.51 -17.93
C PHE A 218 -9.39 -5.42 -16.46
N ASP A 219 -10.38 -5.40 -15.57
CA ASP A 219 -10.20 -5.59 -14.14
C ASP A 219 -10.83 -6.93 -13.73
N LEU A 220 -10.00 -7.88 -13.29
CA LEU A 220 -10.46 -9.21 -12.88
C LEU A 220 -11.52 -9.13 -11.78
N ARG A 221 -11.43 -8.18 -10.84
CA ARG A 221 -12.40 -8.03 -9.75
C ARG A 221 -13.75 -7.59 -10.26
N GLU A 222 -13.76 -6.54 -11.06
CA GLU A 222 -14.98 -5.99 -11.64
C GLU A 222 -15.67 -7.04 -12.53
N ARG A 223 -14.89 -7.67 -13.42
CA ARG A 223 -15.40 -8.71 -14.33
C ARG A 223 -15.88 -9.93 -13.57
N SER A 224 -15.16 -10.40 -12.55
CA SER A 224 -15.62 -11.49 -11.69
C SER A 224 -16.97 -11.18 -11.04
N GLN A 225 -17.13 -9.96 -10.54
CA GLN A 225 -18.38 -9.53 -9.90
C GLN A 225 -19.54 -9.51 -10.90
N GLN A 226 -19.37 -8.82 -12.03
CA GLN A 226 -20.41 -8.60 -13.04
C GLN A 226 -20.75 -9.86 -13.84
N ASP A 227 -19.73 -10.60 -14.29
CA ASP A 227 -19.91 -11.69 -15.24
C ASP A 227 -20.23 -13.03 -14.57
N ILE A 228 -19.84 -13.21 -13.31
CA ILE A 228 -19.97 -14.48 -12.59
C ILE A 228 -20.83 -14.32 -11.34
N VAL A 229 -20.39 -13.50 -10.37
CA VAL A 229 -21.03 -13.46 -9.04
C VAL A 229 -22.47 -12.96 -9.10
N GLU A 230 -22.74 -11.87 -9.81
CA GLU A 230 -24.09 -11.29 -9.91
C GLU A 230 -25.07 -12.23 -10.63
N LYS A 231 -24.59 -12.98 -11.62
CA LYS A 231 -25.41 -13.95 -12.38
C LYS A 231 -25.70 -15.23 -11.60
N LEU A 232 -24.88 -15.53 -10.59
CA LEU A 232 -24.97 -16.75 -9.79
C LEU A 232 -25.44 -16.48 -8.36
N THR A 233 -26.03 -15.31 -8.09
CA THR A 233 -26.55 -14.91 -6.78
C THR A 233 -27.49 -15.95 -6.16
N GLU A 234 -28.37 -16.55 -6.96
CA GLU A 234 -29.29 -17.60 -6.52
C GLU A 234 -28.57 -18.91 -6.13
N PHE A 235 -27.41 -19.21 -6.71
CA PHE A 235 -26.63 -20.41 -6.35
C PHE A 235 -25.93 -20.26 -4.99
N GLY A 236 -25.73 -19.03 -4.52
CA GLY A 236 -25.01 -18.69 -3.31
C GLY A 236 -23.64 -18.07 -3.58
N SER A 237 -22.73 -18.17 -2.61
CA SER A 237 -21.40 -17.54 -2.72
C SER A 237 -20.38 -18.43 -3.41
N ILE A 238 -19.63 -17.88 -4.35
CA ILE A 238 -18.45 -18.51 -4.95
C ILE A 238 -17.21 -18.06 -4.17
N ALA A 239 -16.34 -19.01 -3.81
CA ALA A 239 -15.08 -18.67 -3.15
C ALA A 239 -14.19 -17.86 -4.10
N GLU A 240 -13.58 -16.77 -3.62
CA GLU A 240 -12.69 -15.91 -4.42
C GLU A 240 -11.55 -16.70 -5.09
N THR A 241 -11.10 -17.80 -4.47
CA THR A 241 -10.05 -18.66 -5.03
C THR A 241 -10.49 -19.48 -6.23
N SER A 242 -11.80 -19.70 -6.42
CA SER A 242 -12.32 -20.53 -7.51
C SER A 242 -12.07 -19.92 -8.88
N ILE A 243 -12.16 -18.59 -9.01
CA ILE A 243 -12.02 -17.90 -10.30
C ILE A 243 -10.58 -18.01 -10.82
N PRO A 244 -9.54 -17.67 -10.05
CA PRO A 244 -8.17 -17.87 -10.51
C PRO A 244 -7.78 -19.33 -10.72
N GLN A 245 -8.35 -20.25 -9.93
CA GLN A 245 -8.15 -21.69 -10.15
C GLN A 245 -8.74 -22.13 -11.49
N ALA A 246 -9.95 -21.68 -11.84
CA ALA A 246 -10.57 -21.98 -13.12
C ALA A 246 -9.75 -21.42 -14.29
N LEU A 247 -9.32 -20.16 -14.21
CA LEU A 247 -8.44 -19.54 -15.20
C LEU A 247 -7.15 -20.35 -15.40
N SER A 248 -6.46 -20.67 -14.31
CA SER A 248 -5.23 -21.45 -14.36
C SER A 248 -5.47 -22.85 -14.94
N LEU A 249 -6.58 -23.49 -14.58
CA LEU A 249 -6.92 -24.81 -15.10
C LEU A 249 -7.20 -24.78 -16.60
N ILE A 250 -7.93 -23.76 -17.09
CA ILE A 250 -8.27 -23.61 -18.50
C ILE A 250 -7.03 -23.27 -19.34
N ILE A 251 -6.18 -22.36 -18.85
CA ILE A 251 -5.03 -21.83 -19.60
C ILE A 251 -3.82 -22.77 -19.53
N ARG A 252 -3.59 -23.40 -18.37
CA ARG A 252 -2.34 -24.12 -18.06
C ARG A 252 -2.56 -25.58 -17.64
N GLY A 253 -3.81 -26.02 -17.48
CA GLY A 253 -4.12 -27.42 -17.12
C GLY A 253 -3.83 -27.79 -15.67
N ASN A 254 -3.53 -26.82 -14.80
CA ASN A 254 -3.30 -27.05 -13.36
C ASN A 254 -3.73 -25.84 -12.52
N THR A 255 -3.78 -26.02 -11.20
CA THR A 255 -4.23 -25.00 -10.25
C THR A 255 -3.15 -24.63 -9.22
N GLU A 256 -1.88 -24.92 -9.52
CA GLU A 256 -0.76 -24.57 -8.64
C GLU A 256 -0.68 -23.05 -8.45
N HIS A 257 -0.29 -22.59 -7.25
CA HIS A 257 -0.30 -21.17 -6.93
C HIS A 257 0.65 -20.35 -7.80
N GLY A 258 1.86 -20.85 -8.04
CA GLY A 258 2.84 -20.22 -8.93
C GLY A 258 2.29 -20.04 -10.34
N THR A 259 1.51 -21.00 -10.83
CA THR A 259 0.86 -20.93 -12.14
C THR A 259 -0.18 -19.83 -12.19
N GLN A 260 -1.04 -19.73 -11.18
CA GLN A 260 -2.07 -18.68 -11.09
C GLN A 260 -1.45 -17.27 -11.08
N LEU A 261 -0.33 -17.08 -10.39
CA LEU A 261 0.36 -15.80 -10.31
C LEU A 261 1.19 -15.45 -11.55
N SER A 262 1.52 -16.45 -12.37
CA SER A 262 2.19 -16.26 -13.66
C SER A 262 1.27 -16.02 -14.85
N LEU A 263 -0.06 -16.01 -14.61
CA LEU A 263 -1.03 -15.67 -15.66
C LEU A 263 -0.77 -14.26 -16.16
N THR A 264 -0.74 -14.09 -17.48
CA THR A 264 -0.58 -12.76 -18.07
C THR A 264 -1.95 -12.13 -18.37
N PRO A 265 -2.03 -10.79 -18.47
CA PRO A 265 -3.26 -10.13 -18.86
C PRO A 265 -3.82 -10.64 -20.18
N GLU A 266 -2.97 -10.84 -21.19
CA GLU A 266 -3.39 -11.32 -22.52
C GLU A 266 -3.99 -12.72 -22.46
N GLU A 267 -3.42 -13.60 -21.64
CA GLU A 267 -3.94 -14.96 -21.46
C GLU A 267 -5.30 -14.97 -20.77
N VAL A 268 -5.46 -14.14 -19.73
CA VAL A 268 -6.73 -14.03 -19.00
C VAL A 268 -7.81 -13.41 -19.86
N GLU A 269 -7.53 -12.30 -20.54
CA GLU A 269 -8.49 -11.65 -21.44
C GLU A 269 -8.95 -12.60 -22.55
N ALA A 270 -8.03 -13.34 -23.18
CA ALA A 270 -8.36 -14.27 -24.26
C ALA A 270 -9.23 -15.46 -23.83
N HIS A 271 -9.20 -15.85 -22.55
CA HIS A 271 -9.92 -17.02 -22.02
C HIS A 271 -11.05 -16.63 -21.04
N TRP A 272 -11.32 -15.34 -20.87
CA TRP A 272 -12.29 -14.88 -19.88
C TRP A 272 -13.71 -15.37 -20.19
N GLU A 273 -14.18 -15.22 -21.43
CA GLU A 273 -15.52 -15.68 -21.83
C GLU A 273 -15.69 -17.19 -21.61
N THR A 274 -14.72 -17.98 -22.06
CA THR A 274 -14.69 -19.43 -21.81
C THR A 274 -14.74 -19.76 -20.32
N THR A 275 -14.04 -18.99 -19.48
CA THR A 275 -14.05 -19.18 -18.03
C THR A 275 -15.43 -18.91 -17.44
N VAL A 276 -16.08 -17.83 -17.85
CA VAL A 276 -17.44 -17.48 -17.43
C VAL A 276 -18.41 -18.61 -17.83
N ASP A 277 -18.34 -19.09 -19.07
CA ASP A 277 -19.18 -20.19 -19.57
C ASP A 277 -18.97 -21.47 -18.77
N CYS A 278 -17.72 -21.81 -18.44
CA CYS A 278 -17.41 -22.96 -17.58
C CYS A 278 -18.05 -22.84 -16.19
N PHE A 279 -18.06 -21.65 -15.58
CA PHE A 279 -18.75 -21.43 -14.30
C PHE A 279 -20.25 -21.65 -14.41
N MET A 280 -20.88 -21.10 -15.45
CA MET A 280 -22.32 -21.28 -15.68
C MET A 280 -22.67 -22.76 -15.88
N LEU A 281 -21.93 -23.45 -16.75
CA LEU A 281 -22.12 -24.88 -17.01
C LEU A 281 -21.89 -25.74 -15.76
N ALA A 282 -20.90 -25.42 -14.94
CA ALA A 282 -20.62 -26.14 -13.70
C ALA A 282 -21.78 -25.98 -12.70
N VAL A 283 -22.31 -24.77 -12.54
CA VAL A 283 -23.46 -24.52 -11.66
C VAL A 283 -24.70 -25.23 -12.18
N ASP A 284 -24.99 -25.15 -13.48
CA ASP A 284 -26.14 -25.81 -14.10
C ASP A 284 -26.05 -27.34 -13.97
N PHE A 285 -24.84 -27.91 -14.12
CA PHE A 285 -24.60 -29.33 -13.90
C PHE A 285 -24.92 -29.73 -12.46
N VAL A 286 -24.41 -28.98 -11.48
CA VAL A 286 -24.61 -29.26 -10.05
C VAL A 286 -26.09 -29.10 -9.66
N ARG A 287 -26.78 -28.08 -10.18
CA ARG A 287 -28.23 -27.89 -10.00
C ARG A 287 -29.03 -29.07 -10.56
N SER A 288 -28.76 -29.43 -11.81
CA SER A 288 -29.57 -30.42 -12.55
C SER A 288 -29.31 -31.85 -12.10
N ASN A 289 -28.09 -32.18 -11.67
CA ASN A 289 -27.67 -33.56 -11.42
C ASN A 289 -27.45 -33.88 -9.94
N LEU A 290 -27.14 -32.89 -9.11
CA LEU A 290 -26.81 -33.11 -7.69
C LEU A 290 -27.86 -32.53 -6.73
N GLY A 291 -28.91 -31.90 -7.25
CA GLY A 291 -30.03 -31.40 -6.45
C GLY A 291 -29.68 -30.22 -5.54
N VAL A 292 -28.62 -29.48 -5.84
CA VAL A 292 -28.27 -28.26 -5.11
C VAL A 292 -29.30 -27.19 -5.47
N LEU A 293 -30.17 -26.88 -4.52
CA LEU A 293 -31.18 -25.85 -4.66
C LEU A 293 -30.57 -24.47 -4.41
N SER A 294 -31.05 -23.51 -5.19
CA SER A 294 -30.76 -22.10 -5.03
C SER A 294 -31.44 -21.60 -3.75
N HIS A 295 -30.71 -20.91 -2.87
CA HIS A 295 -31.26 -20.39 -1.62
C HIS A 295 -31.82 -18.98 -1.79
#